data_AF-X1DRV0-F1
#
_entry.id   AF-X1DRV0-F1
#
_cell.length_a   1.000
_cell.length_b   1.000
_cell.length_c   1.000
_cell.angle_alpha   90.00
_cell.angle_beta   90.00
_cell.angle_gamma   90.00
#
_symmetry.space_group_name_H-M   'P 1'
#
loop_
_entity.id
_entity.type
_entity.pdbx_description
1 polymer ?
#
loop_
_entity_poly.entity_id
_entity_poly.type
_entity_poly.pdbx_seq_one_letter_code
_entity_poly.pdbx_strand_id
1 'polypeptide(L)'
;MKNISVVGARPNFIKIAPILRAMEESNKRLRTSDVGVRTLHHLLVHTGQHYDYEMSKIFFEDLELPEPDIHLGIGSGSHAEQTGRIMIEFEKVLLKEKPDVVIVVGDVNSTLAAALAAVKLHIPIAHVEAGLRSYDREMPEEINRVLTDHISTVLFCPTETAVRNLQKEGFTNIVNNGKLITSHVSLLTSYALRFTSHLSRFTSYVSPLVVNVGDVMYESALYNLKIARRKSKILQTLNLKSRNYILATVHRAENTDYPERLRD
;
A
#
# COMPACT_ATOMS: atom_id res chain seq x y z
N MET A 1 -4.96 2.66 19.19
CA MET A 1 -5.50 3.11 17.88
C MET A 1 -5.66 1.87 17.04
N LYS A 2 -6.83 1.64 16.44
CA LYS A 2 -7.10 0.47 15.60
C LYS A 2 -6.98 0.85 14.13
N ASN A 3 -6.09 0.18 13.42
CA ASN A 3 -5.84 0.41 11.99
C ASN A 3 -6.17 -0.85 11.21
N ILE A 4 -6.72 -0.69 10.00
CA ILE A 4 -6.89 -1.78 9.05
C ILE A 4 -6.05 -1.49 7.81
N SER A 5 -5.21 -2.43 7.38
CA SER A 5 -4.57 -2.37 6.06
C SER A 5 -5.26 -3.34 5.11
N VAL A 6 -5.53 -2.88 3.89
CA VAL A 6 -6.16 -3.71 2.85
C VAL A 6 -5.17 -4.03 1.76
N VAL A 7 -5.11 -5.32 1.40
CA VAL A 7 -4.29 -5.86 0.30
C VAL A 7 -5.15 -6.74 -0.60
N GLY A 8 -4.92 -6.69 -1.90
CA GLY A 8 -5.69 -7.51 -2.85
C GLY A 8 -4.84 -8.17 -3.93
N ALA A 9 -3.74 -7.54 -4.32
CA ALA A 9 -2.85 -8.04 -5.35
C ALA A 9 -1.46 -8.38 -4.79
N ARG A 10 -0.69 -9.20 -5.53
CA ARG A 10 0.68 -9.58 -5.14
C ARG A 10 1.59 -8.38 -4.83
N PRO A 11 1.60 -7.32 -5.67
CA PRO A 11 2.38 -6.13 -5.36
C PRO A 11 1.99 -5.47 -4.03
N ASN A 12 0.74 -5.59 -3.57
CA ASN A 12 0.33 -5.00 -2.30
C ASN A 12 1.01 -5.69 -1.10
N PHE A 13 1.26 -7.00 -1.13
CA PHE A 13 1.97 -7.69 -0.04
C PHE A 13 3.39 -7.18 0.13
N ILE A 14 4.09 -6.99 -0.99
CA ILE A 14 5.45 -6.45 -1.00
C ILE A 14 5.42 -5.03 -0.39
N LYS A 15 4.47 -4.20 -0.80
CA LYS A 15 4.38 -2.80 -0.36
C LYS A 15 3.95 -2.63 1.10
N ILE A 16 3.07 -3.52 1.62
CA ILE A 16 2.64 -3.45 3.01
C ILE A 16 3.70 -4.00 3.98
N ALA A 17 4.58 -4.89 3.50
CA ALA A 17 5.63 -5.51 4.29
C ALA A 17 6.45 -4.55 5.18
N PRO A 18 7.07 -3.48 4.64
CA PRO A 18 7.82 -2.53 5.46
C PRO A 18 6.94 -1.80 6.47
N ILE A 19 5.67 -1.56 6.14
CA ILE A 19 4.71 -0.87 7.01
C ILE A 19 4.36 -1.74 8.22
N LEU A 20 4.08 -3.03 8.02
CA LEU A 20 3.79 -3.96 9.11
C LEU A 20 4.96 -4.05 10.09
N ARG A 21 6.19 -4.17 9.55
CA ARG A 21 7.42 -4.18 10.36
C ARG A 21 7.60 -2.89 11.15
N ALA A 22 7.36 -1.74 10.52
CA ALA A 22 7.45 -0.44 11.18
C ALA A 22 6.41 -0.30 12.31
N MET A 23 5.18 -0.80 12.13
CA MET A 23 4.16 -0.83 13.17
C MET A 23 4.56 -1.74 14.34
N GLU A 24 5.12 -2.92 14.06
CA GLU A 24 5.60 -3.83 15.09
C GLU A 24 6.76 -3.23 15.89
N GLU A 25 7.74 -2.63 15.22
CA GLU A 25 8.87 -1.97 15.87
C GLU A 25 8.42 -0.76 16.69
N SER A 26 7.47 0.03 16.18
CA SER A 26 6.84 1.12 16.94
C SER A 26 6.18 0.59 18.21
N ASN A 27 5.38 -0.48 18.11
CA ASN A 27 4.75 -1.10 19.27
C ASN A 27 5.77 -1.65 20.29
N LYS A 28 6.91 -2.20 19.84
CA LYS A 28 8.01 -2.63 20.75
C LYS A 28 8.60 -1.45 21.52
N ARG A 29 8.88 -0.33 20.84
CA ARG A 29 9.40 0.89 21.47
C ARG A 29 8.40 1.52 22.45
N LEU A 30 7.12 1.52 22.11
CA LEU A 30 6.06 2.07 22.97
C LEU A 30 5.84 1.22 24.24
N ARG A 31 6.08 -0.09 24.19
CA ARG A 31 5.98 -1.00 25.36
C ARG A 31 7.12 -0.83 26.36
N THR A 32 8.27 -0.29 25.93
CA THR A 32 9.45 -0.07 26.79
C THR A 32 9.41 1.25 27.57
N SER A 33 8.40 2.10 27.33
CA SER A 33 8.16 3.38 28.01
C SER A 33 6.84 3.30 28.80
N ASP A 34 6.86 3.64 30.09
CA ASP A 34 5.79 3.43 31.07
C ASP A 34 4.34 3.87 30.70
N VAL A 35 3.41 3.23 31.44
CA VAL A 35 1.96 3.42 31.64
C VAL A 35 1.28 4.56 30.88
N GLY A 36 0.38 4.20 29.95
CA GLY A 36 -0.58 5.12 29.31
C GLY A 36 -0.47 5.22 27.78
N VAL A 37 0.53 4.58 27.19
CA VAL A 37 0.79 4.66 25.74
C VAL A 37 -0.20 3.77 24.95
N ARG A 38 -0.97 4.40 24.06
CA ARG A 38 -1.88 3.69 23.14
C ARG A 38 -1.07 2.86 22.15
N THR A 39 -1.13 1.53 22.27
CA THR A 39 -0.62 0.60 21.27
C THR A 39 -1.37 0.74 19.94
N LEU A 40 -0.67 0.47 18.83
CA LEU A 40 -1.27 0.30 17.52
C LEU A 40 -1.81 -1.13 17.43
N HIS A 41 -3.13 -1.26 17.38
CA HIS A 41 -3.79 -2.51 17.06
C HIS A 41 -4.01 -2.54 15.55
N HIS A 42 -3.34 -3.44 14.86
CA HIS A 42 -3.40 -3.52 13.40
C HIS A 42 -4.08 -4.80 12.96
N LEU A 43 -4.93 -4.71 11.93
CA LEU A 43 -5.52 -5.86 11.25
C LEU A 43 -5.16 -5.79 9.75
N LEU A 44 -4.72 -6.91 9.19
CA LEU A 44 -4.46 -7.10 7.78
C LEU A 44 -5.66 -7.80 7.11
N VAL A 45 -6.29 -7.13 6.16
CA VAL A 45 -7.42 -7.65 5.38
C VAL A 45 -6.97 -7.98 3.97
N HIS A 46 -7.14 -9.24 3.58
CA HIS A 46 -6.88 -9.73 2.24
C HIS A 46 -8.19 -9.90 1.46
N THR A 47 -8.35 -9.19 0.34
CA THR A 47 -9.62 -9.20 -0.41
C THR A 47 -9.83 -10.49 -1.22
N GLY A 48 -8.75 -11.15 -1.63
CA GLY A 48 -8.84 -12.39 -2.41
C GLY A 48 -8.83 -12.19 -3.93
N GLN A 49 -8.35 -11.07 -4.47
CA GLN A 49 -8.42 -10.81 -5.92
C GLN A 49 -7.58 -11.76 -6.80
N HIS A 50 -6.56 -12.45 -6.29
CA HIS A 50 -5.76 -13.39 -7.07
C HIS A 50 -6.10 -14.86 -6.81
N TYR A 51 -6.17 -15.63 -7.90
CA TYR A 51 -6.17 -17.08 -7.86
C TYR A 51 -4.77 -17.59 -7.51
N ASP A 52 -4.65 -17.99 -6.25
CA ASP A 52 -4.08 -19.23 -5.76
C ASP A 52 -3.52 -18.93 -4.36
N TYR A 53 -4.15 -19.53 -3.35
CA TYR A 53 -3.74 -19.39 -1.96
C TYR A 53 -2.31 -19.89 -1.77
N GLU A 54 -1.93 -20.96 -2.49
CA GLU A 54 -0.58 -21.53 -2.43
C GLU A 54 0.48 -20.55 -2.97
N MET A 55 0.20 -19.85 -4.07
CA MET A 55 1.11 -18.82 -4.57
C MET A 55 1.19 -17.62 -3.63
N SER A 56 0.11 -17.26 -2.96
CA SER A 56 0.10 -16.14 -2.00
C SER A 56 0.87 -16.51 -0.73
N LYS A 57 0.74 -17.76 -0.26
CA LYS A 57 1.44 -18.30 0.91
C LYS A 57 2.96 -18.24 0.77
N ILE A 58 3.49 -18.58 -0.42
CA ILE A 58 4.93 -18.46 -0.71
C ILE A 58 5.41 -17.03 -0.49
N PHE A 59 4.64 -16.00 -0.89
CA PHE A 59 5.02 -14.61 -0.62
C PHE A 59 5.01 -14.27 0.88
N PHE A 60 4.04 -14.76 1.65
CA PHE A 60 4.04 -14.53 3.10
C PHE A 60 5.25 -15.19 3.77
N GLU A 61 5.60 -16.42 3.38
CA GLU A 61 6.77 -17.13 3.90
C GLU A 61 8.10 -16.47 3.47
N ASP A 62 8.25 -16.15 2.18
CA ASP A 62 9.47 -15.57 1.62
C ASP A 62 9.73 -14.15 2.12
N LEU A 63 8.67 -13.34 2.26
CA LEU A 63 8.75 -11.97 2.78
C LEU A 63 8.76 -11.91 4.31
N GLU A 64 8.65 -13.06 4.99
CA GLU A 64 8.54 -13.18 6.45
C GLU A 64 7.40 -12.29 6.99
N LEU A 65 6.23 -12.38 6.37
CA LEU A 65 5.04 -11.60 6.70
C LEU A 65 4.02 -12.44 7.49
N PRO A 66 3.27 -11.81 8.41
CA PRO A 66 2.14 -12.47 9.06
C PRO A 66 1.05 -12.80 8.03
N GLU A 67 0.32 -13.88 8.27
CA GLU A 67 -0.89 -14.17 7.52
C GLU A 67 -1.95 -13.08 7.75
N PRO A 68 -2.86 -12.84 6.78
CA PRO A 68 -3.96 -11.89 6.96
C PRO A 68 -4.89 -12.31 8.11
N ASP A 69 -5.28 -11.35 8.96
CA ASP A 69 -6.26 -11.57 10.03
C ASP A 69 -7.66 -11.87 9.49
N ILE A 70 -7.99 -11.33 8.31
CA ILE A 70 -9.30 -11.50 7.66
C ILE A 70 -9.09 -11.71 6.17
N HIS A 71 -9.75 -12.72 5.62
CA HIS A 71 -9.79 -13.01 4.18
C HIS A 71 -11.22 -12.88 3.65
N LEU A 72 -11.47 -11.97 2.69
CA LEU A 72 -12.82 -11.71 2.17
C LEU A 72 -13.29 -12.73 1.11
N GLY A 73 -12.37 -13.45 0.47
CA GLY A 73 -12.70 -14.52 -0.47
C GLY A 73 -13.40 -14.06 -1.76
N ILE A 74 -13.10 -12.85 -2.27
CA ILE A 74 -13.81 -12.30 -3.43
C ILE A 74 -13.44 -13.03 -4.74
N GLY A 75 -12.18 -13.42 -4.95
CA GLY A 75 -11.73 -14.06 -6.19
C GLY A 75 -11.56 -13.10 -7.36
N SER A 76 -11.37 -13.64 -8.57
CA SER A 76 -11.37 -12.82 -9.79
C SER A 76 -12.78 -12.47 -10.25
N GLY A 77 -12.86 -11.53 -11.17
CA GLY A 77 -14.06 -11.11 -11.87
C GLY A 77 -13.75 -9.88 -12.71
N SER A 78 -14.78 -9.34 -13.37
CA SER A 78 -14.69 -8.01 -13.98
C SER A 78 -14.37 -6.93 -12.94
N HIS A 79 -13.89 -5.76 -13.39
CA HIS A 79 -13.60 -4.62 -12.51
C HIS A 79 -14.81 -4.24 -11.64
N ALA A 80 -16.01 -4.27 -12.20
CA ALA A 80 -17.25 -3.96 -11.50
C ALA A 80 -17.58 -5.00 -10.43
N GLU A 81 -17.50 -6.30 -10.76
CA GLU A 81 -17.78 -7.38 -9.82
C GLU A 81 -16.81 -7.38 -8.64
N GLN A 82 -15.51 -7.26 -8.92
CA GLN A 82 -14.50 -7.23 -7.87
C GLN A 82 -14.69 -6.01 -6.97
N THR A 83 -14.83 -4.82 -7.54
CA THR A 83 -15.01 -3.58 -6.77
C THR A 83 -16.26 -3.64 -5.90
N GLY A 84 -17.40 -4.03 -6.49
CA GLY A 84 -18.68 -4.10 -5.78
C GLY A 84 -18.68 -5.12 -4.64
N ARG A 85 -18.17 -6.34 -4.90
CA ARG A 85 -18.11 -7.39 -3.87
C ARG A 85 -17.15 -7.04 -2.73
N ILE A 86 -16.00 -6.41 -3.03
CA ILE A 86 -15.08 -5.92 -2.00
C ILE A 86 -15.76 -4.86 -1.15
N MET A 87 -16.46 -3.89 -1.75
CA MET A 87 -17.18 -2.88 -0.97
C MET A 87 -18.19 -3.50 0.00
N ILE A 88 -19.01 -4.46 -0.47
CA ILE A 88 -20.03 -5.12 0.35
C ILE A 88 -19.41 -5.89 1.53
N GLU A 89 -18.40 -6.71 1.27
CA GLU A 89 -17.79 -7.53 2.33
C GLU A 89 -16.90 -6.71 3.27
N PHE A 90 -16.17 -5.73 2.74
CA PHE A 90 -15.31 -4.89 3.55
C PHE A 90 -16.09 -3.93 4.44
N GLU A 91 -17.26 -3.43 3.99
CA GLU A 91 -18.13 -2.60 4.84
C GLU A 91 -18.56 -3.36 6.11
N LYS A 92 -18.87 -4.65 6.01
CA LYS A 92 -19.18 -5.50 7.20
C LYS A 92 -18.01 -5.53 8.18
N VAL A 93 -16.77 -5.62 7.67
CA VAL A 93 -15.56 -5.56 8.50
C VAL A 93 -15.44 -4.19 9.17
N LEU A 94 -15.65 -3.09 8.44
CA LEU A 94 -15.57 -1.74 8.98
C LEU A 94 -16.60 -1.50 10.09
N LEU A 95 -17.85 -1.95 9.91
CA LEU A 95 -18.93 -1.82 10.90
C LEU A 95 -18.65 -2.63 12.17
N LYS A 96 -18.03 -3.82 12.03
CA LYS A 96 -17.64 -4.68 13.14
C LYS A 96 -16.43 -4.13 13.88
N GLU A 97 -15.35 -3.85 13.16
CA GLU A 97 -14.06 -3.53 13.74
C GLU A 97 -13.92 -2.08 14.16
N LYS A 98 -14.64 -1.15 13.50
CA LYS A 98 -14.63 0.29 13.76
C LYS A 98 -13.21 0.86 13.85
N PRO A 99 -12.41 0.74 12.77
CA PRO A 99 -11.05 1.26 12.78
C PRO A 99 -11.01 2.79 12.86
N ASP A 100 -9.94 3.31 13.45
CA ASP A 100 -9.63 4.74 13.47
C ASP A 100 -9.12 5.22 12.11
N VAL A 101 -8.44 4.34 11.34
CA VAL A 101 -7.89 4.62 10.01
C VAL A 101 -7.89 3.35 9.15
N VAL A 102 -8.20 3.49 7.87
CA VAL A 102 -7.99 2.48 6.83
C VAL A 102 -6.77 2.86 5.99
N ILE A 103 -5.85 1.91 5.81
CA ILE A 103 -4.64 2.06 5.01
C ILE A 103 -4.82 1.26 3.73
N VAL A 104 -4.73 1.95 2.59
CA VAL A 104 -4.77 1.35 1.25
C VAL A 104 -3.45 1.62 0.54
N VAL A 105 -3.06 0.73 -0.37
CA VAL A 105 -1.74 0.78 -1.01
C VAL A 105 -1.86 0.59 -2.51
N GLY A 106 -1.19 1.43 -3.29
CA GLY A 106 -1.20 1.34 -4.75
C GLY A 106 -2.57 1.70 -5.34
N ASP A 107 -3.01 0.96 -6.36
CA ASP A 107 -4.01 1.43 -7.34
C ASP A 107 -4.89 0.32 -7.95
N VAL A 108 -4.95 -0.85 -7.31
CA VAL A 108 -5.79 -1.95 -7.78
C VAL A 108 -7.25 -1.75 -7.38
N ASN A 109 -8.18 -2.55 -7.94
CA ASN A 109 -9.61 -2.44 -7.59
C ASN A 109 -9.86 -2.56 -6.07
N SER A 110 -9.08 -3.40 -5.35
CA SER A 110 -9.14 -3.47 -3.88
C SER A 110 -8.85 -2.14 -3.19
N THR A 111 -7.89 -1.38 -3.70
CA THR A 111 -7.52 -0.07 -3.16
C THR A 111 -8.70 0.89 -3.26
N LEU A 112 -9.28 1.01 -4.45
CA LEU A 112 -10.42 1.89 -4.69
C LEU A 112 -11.65 1.43 -3.89
N ALA A 113 -11.98 0.15 -3.93
CA ALA A 113 -13.14 -0.42 -3.25
C ALA A 113 -13.08 -0.21 -1.72
N ALA A 114 -11.91 -0.48 -1.12
CA ALA A 114 -11.72 -0.28 0.31
C ALA A 114 -11.82 1.19 0.72
N ALA A 115 -11.23 2.09 -0.08
CA ALA A 115 -11.31 3.52 0.14
C ALA A 115 -12.76 4.04 0.00
N LEU A 116 -13.51 3.58 -1.00
CA LEU A 116 -14.92 3.95 -1.17
C LEU A 116 -15.80 3.49 -0.01
N ALA A 117 -15.60 2.27 0.50
CA ALA A 117 -16.33 1.77 1.67
C ALA A 117 -15.98 2.56 2.94
N ALA A 118 -14.69 2.85 3.15
CA ALA A 118 -14.23 3.60 4.33
C ALA A 118 -14.71 5.05 4.34
N VAL A 119 -14.57 5.78 3.23
CA VAL A 119 -14.93 7.20 3.16
C VAL A 119 -16.42 7.44 3.37
N LYS A 120 -17.28 6.52 2.89
CA LYS A 120 -18.74 6.58 3.06
C LYS A 120 -19.18 6.36 4.51
N LEU A 121 -18.36 5.68 5.31
CA LEU A 121 -18.53 5.54 6.76
C LEU A 121 -17.78 6.62 7.55
N HIS A 122 -17.24 7.63 6.87
CA HIS A 122 -16.44 8.72 7.47
C HIS A 122 -15.19 8.24 8.20
N ILE A 123 -14.63 7.10 7.79
CA ILE A 123 -13.38 6.56 8.33
C ILE A 123 -12.22 7.16 7.54
N PRO A 124 -11.23 7.79 8.19
CA PRO A 124 -10.08 8.36 7.51
C PRO A 124 -9.27 7.33 6.74
N ILE A 125 -8.73 7.75 5.60
CA ILE A 125 -7.95 6.90 4.71
C ILE A 125 -6.52 7.42 4.58
N ALA A 126 -5.57 6.51 4.75
CA ALA A 126 -4.16 6.71 4.47
C ALA A 126 -3.80 5.95 3.19
N HIS A 127 -3.52 6.68 2.12
CA HIS A 127 -3.17 6.09 0.84
C HIS A 127 -1.65 6.10 0.64
N VAL A 128 -1.08 4.91 0.62
CA VAL A 128 0.34 4.67 0.38
C VAL A 128 0.60 4.54 -1.11
N GLU A 129 1.68 5.17 -1.57
CA GLU A 129 2.06 5.27 -2.99
C GLU A 129 1.13 6.20 -3.79
N ALA A 130 0.65 7.25 -3.11
CA ALA A 130 -0.22 8.26 -3.68
C ALA A 130 0.50 9.14 -4.71
N GLY A 131 -0.27 9.71 -5.66
CA GLY A 131 0.21 10.73 -6.61
C GLY A 131 0.99 10.23 -7.83
N LEU A 132 1.18 8.92 -8.01
CA LEU A 132 1.71 8.39 -9.28
C LEU A 132 0.71 8.63 -10.41
N ARG A 133 1.17 9.01 -11.60
CA ARG A 133 0.31 9.23 -12.78
C ARG A 133 0.93 8.64 -14.02
N SER A 134 0.11 7.91 -14.76
CA SER A 134 0.40 7.52 -16.13
C SER A 134 -0.19 8.50 -17.14
N TYR A 135 -1.24 9.23 -16.75
CA TYR A 135 -2.07 10.07 -17.61
C TYR A 135 -2.85 9.32 -18.70
N ASP A 136 -2.82 7.98 -18.67
CA ASP A 136 -3.59 7.14 -19.58
C ASP A 136 -4.84 6.61 -18.87
N ARG A 137 -6.00 7.15 -19.26
CA ARG A 137 -7.30 6.80 -18.67
C ARG A 137 -7.89 5.50 -19.22
N GLU A 138 -7.28 4.89 -20.24
CA GLU A 138 -7.67 3.54 -20.68
C GLU A 138 -7.20 2.48 -19.68
N MET A 139 -6.18 2.78 -18.88
CA MET A 139 -5.74 1.92 -17.78
C MET A 139 -6.67 2.04 -16.56
N PRO A 140 -7.31 0.95 -16.12
CA PRO A 140 -8.16 0.95 -14.91
C PRO A 140 -7.42 1.45 -13.66
N GLU A 141 -6.13 1.16 -13.54
CA GLU A 141 -5.28 1.59 -12.43
C GLU A 141 -5.10 3.12 -12.37
N GLU A 142 -5.14 3.83 -13.51
CA GLU A 142 -5.13 5.30 -13.52
C GLU A 142 -6.41 5.87 -12.93
N ILE A 143 -7.56 5.27 -13.26
CA ILE A 143 -8.85 5.68 -12.69
C ILE A 143 -8.87 5.43 -11.19
N ASN A 144 -8.44 4.24 -10.77
CA ASN A 144 -8.41 3.84 -9.36
C ASN A 144 -7.52 4.75 -8.52
N ARG A 145 -6.30 5.07 -8.97
CA ARG A 145 -5.38 5.90 -8.18
C ARG A 145 -5.86 7.33 -8.04
N VAL A 146 -6.39 7.92 -9.12
CA VAL A 146 -6.90 9.30 -9.11
C VAL A 146 -8.08 9.39 -8.14
N LEU A 147 -9.06 8.49 -8.26
CA LEU A 147 -10.22 8.50 -7.38
C LEU A 147 -9.83 8.24 -5.91
N THR A 148 -8.91 7.31 -5.67
CA THR A 148 -8.44 6.99 -4.31
C THR A 148 -7.71 8.18 -3.69
N ASP A 149 -6.86 8.89 -4.43
CA ASP A 149 -6.16 10.08 -3.95
C ASP A 149 -7.16 11.17 -3.50
N HIS A 150 -8.22 11.40 -4.28
CA HIS A 150 -9.21 12.46 -4.02
C HIS A 150 -10.17 12.17 -2.86
N ILE A 151 -10.37 10.91 -2.49
CA ILE A 151 -11.22 10.51 -1.36
C ILE A 151 -10.42 10.21 -0.08
N SER A 152 -9.09 10.28 -0.15
CA SER A 152 -8.22 9.96 0.99
C SER A 152 -8.01 11.14 1.94
N THR A 153 -7.62 10.85 3.18
CA THR A 153 -7.33 11.89 4.19
C THR A 153 -5.85 12.27 4.20
N VAL A 154 -4.97 11.28 4.00
CA VAL A 154 -3.52 11.46 3.90
C VAL A 154 -2.99 10.71 2.69
N LEU A 155 -2.11 11.38 1.95
CA LEU A 155 -1.43 10.87 0.76
C LEU A 155 0.06 10.74 1.05
N PHE A 156 0.55 9.49 1.07
CA PHE A 156 1.96 9.17 1.25
C PHE A 156 2.61 8.95 -0.12
N CYS A 157 3.30 9.98 -0.58
CA CYS A 157 3.94 10.03 -1.89
C CYS A 157 5.34 9.41 -1.86
N PRO A 158 5.71 8.64 -2.91
CA PRO A 158 7.04 8.03 -2.99
C PRO A 158 8.13 8.98 -3.49
N THR A 159 7.76 10.04 -4.22
CA THR A 159 8.70 10.96 -4.86
C THR A 159 8.16 12.38 -4.89
N GLU A 160 9.04 13.36 -5.13
CA GLU A 160 8.62 14.74 -5.39
C GLU A 160 7.77 14.86 -6.67
N THR A 161 8.00 14.00 -7.66
CA THR A 161 7.17 13.95 -8.87
C THR A 161 5.73 13.58 -8.54
N ALA A 162 5.52 12.60 -7.66
CA ALA A 162 4.19 12.23 -7.21
C ALA A 162 3.48 13.38 -6.48
N VAL A 163 4.21 14.12 -5.64
CA VAL A 163 3.68 15.34 -5.00
C VAL A 163 3.30 16.39 -6.06
N ARG A 164 4.16 16.64 -7.05
CA ARG A 164 3.86 17.62 -8.12
C ARG A 164 2.63 17.23 -8.94
N ASN A 165 2.41 15.94 -9.18
CA ASN A 165 1.21 15.48 -9.87
C ASN A 165 -0.06 15.85 -9.07
N LEU A 166 -0.06 15.59 -7.75
CA LEU A 166 -1.16 16.00 -6.87
C LEU A 166 -1.34 17.52 -6.84
N GLN A 167 -0.25 18.29 -6.80
CA GLN A 167 -0.35 19.75 -6.87
C GLN A 167 -1.04 20.24 -8.15
N LYS A 168 -0.78 19.60 -9.30
CA LYS A 168 -1.48 19.91 -10.57
C LYS A 168 -2.97 19.60 -10.52
N GLU A 169 -3.39 18.68 -9.65
CA GLU A 169 -4.79 18.32 -9.42
C GLU A 169 -5.48 19.18 -8.35
N GLY A 170 -4.79 20.19 -7.81
CA GLY A 170 -5.35 21.14 -6.85
C GLY A 170 -5.14 20.78 -5.38
N PHE A 171 -4.29 19.80 -5.08
CA PHE A 171 -3.91 19.51 -3.69
C PHE A 171 -2.99 20.60 -3.15
N THR A 172 -3.37 21.21 -2.03
CA THR A 172 -2.70 22.40 -1.47
C THR A 172 -2.02 22.15 -0.13
N ASN A 173 -2.44 21.11 0.60
CA ASN A 173 -1.92 20.81 1.94
C ASN A 173 -0.63 19.97 1.87
N ILE A 174 0.44 20.57 1.34
CA ILE A 174 1.70 19.90 1.06
C ILE A 174 2.68 20.07 2.22
N VAL A 175 3.18 18.96 2.76
CA VAL A 175 4.19 18.94 3.83
C VAL A 175 5.59 19.14 3.25
N ASN A 176 6.43 19.88 3.98
CA ASN A 176 7.86 20.04 3.67
C ASN A 176 8.13 20.51 2.22
N ASN A 177 7.22 21.32 1.66
CA ASN A 177 7.27 21.75 0.25
C ASN A 177 7.43 20.59 -0.75
N GLY A 178 6.91 19.41 -0.42
CA GLY A 178 6.95 18.20 -1.24
C GLY A 178 8.27 17.44 -1.20
N LYS A 179 9.29 17.94 -0.47
CA LYS A 179 10.58 17.27 -0.31
C LYS A 179 10.46 16.08 0.62
N LEU A 180 11.30 15.06 0.37
CA LEU A 180 11.39 13.87 1.21
C LEU A 180 11.62 14.24 2.68
N ILE A 181 10.85 13.63 3.57
CA ILE A 181 11.06 13.78 5.03
C ILE A 181 12.22 12.88 5.45
N THR A 182 13.34 13.47 5.87
CA THR A 182 14.59 12.74 6.17
C THR A 182 14.98 12.70 7.65
N SER A 183 14.42 13.54 8.55
CA SER A 183 14.73 13.46 9.99
C SER A 183 13.70 14.10 10.95
N HIS A 184 13.49 13.39 12.07
CA HIS A 184 12.78 13.62 13.34
C HIS A 184 11.42 14.34 13.38
N VAL A 185 10.38 13.53 13.58
CA VAL A 185 9.20 13.60 14.50
C VAL A 185 8.61 14.96 14.89
N SER A 186 9.40 15.99 15.18
CA SER A 186 8.92 17.33 15.57
C SER A 186 8.00 17.99 14.53
N LEU A 187 8.34 17.87 13.23
CA LEU A 187 7.46 18.27 12.13
C LEU A 187 6.17 17.44 12.17
N LEU A 188 6.29 16.11 12.31
CA LEU A 188 5.14 15.21 12.39
C LEU A 188 4.25 15.49 13.60
N THR A 189 4.74 15.98 14.74
CA THR A 189 3.90 16.34 15.89
C THR A 189 3.00 17.53 15.58
N SER A 190 3.54 18.56 14.91
CA SER A 190 2.74 19.70 14.45
C SER A 190 1.73 19.32 13.35
N TYR A 191 2.07 18.37 12.47
CA TYR A 191 1.14 17.85 11.46
C TYR A 191 0.14 16.83 12.02
N ALA A 192 0.52 16.04 13.02
CA ALA A 192 -0.36 15.10 13.72
C ALA A 192 -1.41 15.86 14.55
N LEU A 193 -1.05 17.01 15.13
CA LEU A 193 -2.02 17.92 15.75
C LEU A 193 -3.04 18.46 14.73
N ARG A 194 -2.59 18.78 13.51
CA ARG A 194 -3.50 19.12 12.39
C ARG A 194 -4.37 17.92 11.99
N PHE A 195 -3.81 16.71 11.94
CA PHE A 195 -4.52 15.47 11.65
C PHE A 195 -5.61 15.16 12.69
N THR A 196 -5.31 15.33 13.99
CA THR A 196 -6.30 15.16 15.08
C THR A 196 -7.37 16.26 15.09
N SER A 197 -7.02 17.50 14.71
CA SER A 197 -8.01 18.56 14.54
C SER A 197 -8.92 18.32 13.32
N HIS A 198 -8.41 17.65 12.28
CA HIS A 198 -9.15 17.24 11.08
C HIS A 198 -10.22 16.19 11.35
N LEU A 199 -9.90 15.21 12.19
CA LEU A 199 -10.85 14.21 12.68
C LEU A 199 -12.09 14.83 13.37
N SER A 200 -11.97 16.07 13.89
CA SER A 200 -13.00 16.73 14.69
C SER A 200 -13.89 17.75 13.95
N ARG A 201 -13.61 18.09 12.68
CA ARG A 201 -14.32 19.17 11.97
C ARG A 201 -14.66 18.81 10.52
N PHE A 202 -15.73 18.03 10.34
CA PHE A 202 -16.29 17.65 9.04
C PHE A 202 -17.14 18.74 8.35
N THR A 203 -17.03 20.01 8.73
CA THR A 203 -17.90 21.09 8.23
C THR A 203 -17.32 21.89 7.05
N SER A 204 -16.10 21.59 6.60
CA SER A 204 -15.50 22.19 5.39
C SER A 204 -14.62 21.14 4.71
N TYR A 205 -14.79 20.92 3.40
CA TYR A 205 -13.90 20.05 2.62
C TYR A 205 -12.47 20.60 2.71
N VAL A 206 -11.60 19.91 3.43
CA VAL A 206 -10.19 20.28 3.50
C VAL A 206 -9.38 19.32 2.65
N SER A 207 -8.49 19.89 1.83
CA SER A 207 -7.61 19.15 0.93
C SER A 207 -6.77 18.11 1.70
N PRO A 208 -6.64 16.87 1.20
CA PRO A 208 -5.87 15.81 1.85
C PRO A 208 -4.43 16.23 2.16
N LEU A 209 -3.89 15.74 3.28
CA LEU A 209 -2.51 16.02 3.66
C LEU A 209 -1.55 15.24 2.75
N VAL A 210 -0.69 15.93 2.01
CA VAL A 210 0.27 15.32 1.08
C VAL A 210 1.66 15.29 1.69
N VAL A 211 2.25 14.10 1.77
CA VAL A 211 3.52 13.86 2.46
C VAL A 211 4.44 13.00 1.60
N ASN A 212 5.63 13.51 1.27
CA ASN A 212 6.67 12.70 0.61
C ASN A 212 7.45 11.90 1.65
N VAL A 213 7.23 10.58 1.66
CA VAL A 213 7.82 9.64 2.63
C VAL A 213 8.80 8.66 2.00
N GLY A 214 9.02 8.74 0.69
CA GLY A 214 9.87 7.81 -0.04
C GLY A 214 9.14 6.53 -0.45
N ASP A 215 9.87 5.65 -1.13
CA ASP A 215 9.30 4.52 -1.86
C ASP A 215 9.37 3.21 -1.06
N VAL A 216 8.20 2.68 -0.70
CA VAL A 216 8.05 1.39 0.01
C VAL A 216 8.57 0.20 -0.81
N MET A 217 8.58 0.27 -2.14
CA MET A 217 9.18 -0.76 -2.99
C MET A 217 10.70 -0.75 -2.88
N TYR A 218 11.31 0.43 -2.79
CA TYR A 218 12.76 0.55 -2.56
C TYR A 218 13.15 -0.05 -1.20
N GLU A 219 12.41 0.26 -0.14
CA GLU A 219 12.63 -0.34 1.19
C GLU A 219 12.46 -1.86 1.17
N SER A 220 11.42 -2.34 0.48
CA SER A 220 11.16 -3.77 0.32
C SER A 220 12.30 -4.48 -0.42
N ALA A 221 12.84 -3.87 -1.47
CA ALA A 221 13.97 -4.42 -2.20
C ALA A 221 15.23 -4.52 -1.30
N LEU A 222 15.54 -3.47 -0.53
CA LEU A 222 16.67 -3.48 0.40
C LEU A 222 16.54 -4.54 1.50
N TYR A 223 15.32 -4.72 2.02
CA TYR A 223 15.04 -5.74 3.02
C TYR A 223 15.20 -7.15 2.44
N ASN A 224 14.54 -7.41 1.32
CA ASN A 224 14.56 -8.72 0.67
C ASN A 224 15.93 -9.10 0.13
N LEU A 225 16.78 -8.14 -0.23
CA LEU A 225 18.19 -8.40 -0.58
C LEU A 225 18.94 -9.10 0.56
N LYS A 226 18.65 -8.75 1.84
CA LYS A 226 19.28 -9.39 3.00
C LYS A 226 18.79 -10.84 3.15
N ILE A 227 17.48 -11.07 2.95
CA ILE A 227 16.89 -12.41 2.99
C ILE A 227 17.45 -13.28 1.87
N ALA A 228 17.47 -12.77 0.64
CA ALA A 228 17.95 -13.47 -0.54
C ALA A 228 19.42 -13.90 -0.39
N ARG A 229 20.28 -13.04 0.17
CA ARG A 229 21.69 -13.40 0.47
C ARG A 229 21.83 -14.59 1.42
N ARG A 230 20.86 -14.79 2.32
CA ARG A 230 20.86 -15.89 3.31
C ARG A 230 20.17 -17.14 2.79
N LYS A 231 19.04 -17.00 2.10
CA LYS A 231 18.15 -18.11 1.73
C LYS A 231 18.30 -18.59 0.29
N SER A 232 18.68 -17.71 -0.65
CA SER A 232 18.62 -18.02 -2.08
C SER A 232 19.70 -19.01 -2.50
N LYS A 233 19.27 -20.10 -3.14
CA LYS A 233 20.15 -21.11 -3.78
C LYS A 233 20.15 -20.99 -5.29
N ILE A 234 19.61 -19.91 -5.85
CA ILE A 234 19.33 -19.81 -7.29
C ILE A 234 20.55 -20.03 -8.18
N LEU A 235 21.73 -19.57 -7.75
CA LEU A 235 22.98 -19.78 -8.49
C LEU A 235 23.37 -21.27 -8.53
N GLN A 236 23.15 -22.01 -7.44
CA GLN A 236 23.41 -23.45 -7.39
C GLN A 236 22.38 -24.21 -8.24
N THR A 237 21.10 -23.86 -8.10
CA THR A 237 19.99 -24.49 -8.84
C THR A 237 20.16 -24.33 -10.35
N LEU A 238 20.58 -23.15 -10.82
CA LEU A 238 20.79 -22.86 -12.24
C LEU A 238 22.22 -23.15 -12.72
N ASN A 239 23.09 -23.69 -11.87
CA ASN A 239 24.50 -23.92 -12.16
C ASN A 239 25.24 -22.67 -12.71
N LEU A 240 24.97 -21.51 -12.12
CA LEU A 240 25.56 -20.21 -12.47
C LEU A 240 26.66 -19.81 -11.49
N LYS A 241 27.66 -19.07 -11.99
CA LYS A 241 28.70 -18.45 -11.17
C LYS A 241 28.34 -17.00 -10.88
N SER A 242 28.57 -16.54 -9.65
CA SER A 242 28.33 -15.15 -9.27
C SER A 242 29.04 -14.18 -10.21
N ARG A 243 28.33 -13.12 -10.65
CA ARG A 243 28.79 -12.11 -11.62
C ARG A 243 29.18 -12.62 -13.02
N ASN A 244 28.93 -13.90 -13.32
CA ASN A 244 29.22 -14.54 -14.61
C ASN A 244 27.92 -15.00 -15.29
N TYR A 245 26.92 -14.14 -15.30
CA TYR A 245 25.65 -14.36 -15.96
C TYR A 245 25.10 -13.02 -16.45
N ILE A 246 24.26 -13.07 -17.47
CA ILE A 246 23.45 -11.93 -17.89
C ILE A 246 22.03 -12.19 -17.37
N LEU A 247 21.49 -11.24 -16.62
CA LEU A 247 20.08 -11.26 -16.24
C LEU A 247 19.32 -10.33 -17.18
N ALA A 248 18.42 -10.90 -17.98
CA ALA A 248 17.50 -10.16 -18.82
C ALA A 248 16.07 -10.40 -18.31
N THR A 249 15.33 -9.32 -18.08
CA THR A 249 13.89 -9.38 -17.81
C THR A 249 13.15 -9.07 -19.10
N VAL A 250 12.39 -10.04 -19.61
CA VAL A 250 11.55 -9.84 -20.79
C VAL A 250 10.11 -9.63 -20.31
N HIS A 251 9.48 -8.53 -20.70
CA HIS A 251 8.22 -8.08 -20.12
C HIS A 251 7.02 -8.87 -20.65
N ARG A 252 6.27 -9.48 -19.69
CA ARG A 252 4.98 -10.17 -19.82
C ARG A 252 5.05 -11.53 -20.51
N ALA A 253 4.54 -12.56 -19.83
CA ALA A 253 4.37 -13.91 -20.38
C ALA A 253 3.65 -13.89 -21.74
N GLU A 254 2.64 -13.01 -21.85
CA GLU A 254 1.87 -12.74 -23.08
C GLU A 254 2.75 -12.44 -24.31
N ASN A 255 3.91 -11.80 -24.12
CA ASN A 255 4.81 -11.42 -25.20
C ASN A 255 5.91 -12.46 -25.45
N THR A 256 6.12 -13.40 -24.53
CA THR A 256 7.25 -14.33 -24.53
C THR A 256 6.86 -15.79 -24.72
N ASP A 257 5.60 -16.13 -24.46
CA ASP A 257 5.09 -17.50 -24.56
C ASP A 257 4.89 -17.96 -26.02
N TYR A 258 4.89 -17.00 -26.96
CA TYR A 258 4.68 -17.22 -28.38
C TYR A 258 5.98 -16.91 -29.14
N PRO A 259 6.75 -17.93 -29.56
CA PRO A 259 8.03 -17.76 -30.26
C PRO A 259 7.94 -16.87 -31.51
N GLU A 260 6.78 -16.85 -32.17
CA GLU A 260 6.45 -15.99 -33.30
C GLU A 260 6.41 -14.50 -32.96
N ARG A 261 6.15 -14.10 -31.71
CA ARG A 261 6.18 -12.69 -31.26
C ARG A 261 7.60 -12.20 -30.95
N LEU A 262 8.58 -13.12 -30.97
CA LEU A 262 9.99 -12.85 -30.71
C LEU A 262 10.85 -12.84 -31.98
N ARG A 263 10.24 -13.08 -33.15
CA ARG A 263 10.90 -12.99 -34.46
C ARG A 263 10.41 -11.72 -35.13
N ASP A 264 11.35 -10.93 -35.66
CA ASP A 264 11.13 -9.61 -36.29
C ASP A 264 9.97 -9.60 -37.32
#